data_AF-A0A1U8KHK6-F1
#
_entry.id   AF-A0A1U8KHK6-F1
#
_cell.length_a   1.000
_cell.length_b   1.000
_cell.length_c   1.000
_cell.angle_alpha   90.00
_cell.angle_beta   90.00
_cell.angle_gamma   90.00
#
_symmetry.space_group_name_H-M   'P 1'
#
loop_
_entity.id
_entity.type
_entity.pdbx_description
1 polymer ?
#
loop_
_entity_poly.entity_id
_entity_poly.type
_entity_poly.pdbx_seq_one_letter_code
_entity_poly.pdbx_strand_id
1 'polypeptide(L)'
;MRMMIDLGSQRGPLHINTIDMATSVECGREVRFRRSLWSLVECMVPCCGLPPSMSGTVSSDTESSHGSITTSTSISTSTSTITGTFFGYRKGRVSFCLQDDSRSSPLLLLELGVPTAYLAREMQYGLLRIALECDDKSKERCGLYNVPVWSMYCNGRKVGFAIKRKMSDNDAVVLKLMQSVSVGAGVLPVSPKCEEDGELMYMRASFQRVIGSPHSHSFHMLNPLGSTAQELSIFLFRS
;
A
#
# COMPACT_ATOMS: atom_id res chain seq x y z
N MET A 1 78.23 -6.97 34.85
CA MET A 1 77.10 -6.06 34.56
C MET A 1 76.00 -6.31 35.59
N ARG A 2 75.56 -5.24 36.28
CA ARG A 2 74.23 -4.96 36.90
C ARG A 2 73.59 -6.09 37.75
N MET A 3 73.57 -6.02 39.10
CA MET A 3 72.62 -5.30 40.00
C MET A 3 71.15 -5.60 39.66
N MET A 4 70.18 -5.87 40.55
CA MET A 4 69.97 -5.83 42.02
C MET A 4 68.65 -6.64 42.25
N ILE A 5 68.41 -7.41 43.33
CA ILE A 5 67.78 -7.03 44.64
C ILE A 5 66.55 -6.10 44.43
N ASP A 6 65.36 -6.24 45.00
CA ASP A 6 64.87 -6.79 46.27
C ASP A 6 63.34 -6.95 46.22
N LEU A 7 62.81 -7.71 47.18
CA LEU A 7 61.40 -7.84 47.53
C LEU A 7 60.96 -6.66 48.39
N GLY A 8 59.80 -6.08 48.07
CA GLY A 8 59.22 -4.97 48.84
C GLY A 8 57.71 -4.86 48.69
N SER A 9 57.00 -5.34 49.72
CA SER A 9 55.59 -5.16 50.06
C SER A 9 55.03 -3.77 49.77
N GLN A 10 53.73 -3.64 49.44
CA GLN A 10 52.82 -2.64 50.05
C GLN A 10 51.34 -2.90 49.71
N ARG A 11 50.52 -2.66 50.74
CA ARG A 11 49.05 -2.71 50.83
C ARG A 11 48.41 -1.51 50.12
N GLY A 12 47.13 -1.65 49.73
CA GLY A 12 46.21 -0.52 49.63
C GLY A 12 45.10 -0.69 48.59
N PRO A 13 43.82 -0.40 48.92
CA PRO A 13 42.69 -0.56 48.00
C PRO A 13 42.59 0.65 47.07
N LEU A 14 42.55 0.43 45.76
CA LEU A 14 42.26 1.50 44.81
C LEU A 14 40.76 1.59 44.57
N HIS A 15 40.23 2.69 45.08
CA HIS A 15 38.91 3.27 44.87
C HIS A 15 38.67 3.44 43.36
N ILE A 16 37.85 2.57 42.77
CA ILE A 16 37.33 2.75 41.41
C ILE A 16 36.09 3.65 41.52
N ASN A 17 36.29 4.94 41.33
CA ASN A 17 35.21 5.84 40.92
C ASN A 17 34.91 5.53 39.46
N THR A 18 33.97 4.64 39.18
CA THR A 18 33.33 4.59 37.86
C THR A 18 31.99 5.32 37.96
N ILE A 19 31.94 6.40 37.20
CA ILE A 19 30.86 7.36 37.09
C ILE A 19 29.58 6.62 36.70
N ASP A 20 28.59 6.65 37.58
CA ASP A 20 27.21 6.27 37.29
C ASP A 20 26.59 7.40 36.47
N MET A 21 26.90 7.42 35.16
CA MET A 21 26.20 8.26 34.20
C MET A 21 25.24 7.37 33.44
N ALA A 22 24.00 7.32 33.93
CA ALA A 22 22.86 6.92 33.13
C ALA A 22 22.84 7.81 31.89
N THR A 23 23.37 7.32 30.77
CA THR A 23 23.06 7.87 29.47
C THR A 23 21.60 7.52 29.22
N SER A 24 20.70 8.42 29.62
CA SER A 24 19.40 8.51 28.99
C SER A 24 19.68 8.77 27.51
N VAL A 25 19.70 7.70 26.71
CA VAL A 25 19.62 7.82 25.27
C VAL A 25 18.19 8.25 25.01
N GLU A 26 17.99 9.56 25.08
CA GLU A 26 16.83 10.22 24.56
C GLU A 26 16.75 9.80 23.09
N CYS A 27 15.82 8.89 22.79
CA CYS A 27 15.49 8.50 21.43
C CYS A 27 14.67 9.64 20.78
N GLY A 28 15.22 10.86 20.84
CA GLY A 28 14.81 12.05 20.12
C GLY A 28 15.54 12.11 18.78
N ARG A 29 15.56 11.00 18.04
CA ARG A 29 15.79 11.04 16.59
C ARG A 29 14.52 10.58 15.94
N GLU A 30 13.64 11.56 15.76
CA GLU A 30 12.63 11.58 14.70
C GLU A 30 13.30 11.05 13.43
N VAL A 31 13.11 9.76 13.15
CA VAL A 31 13.58 9.16 11.92
C VAL A 31 12.70 9.79 10.86
N ARG A 32 13.21 10.85 10.23
CA ARG A 32 12.63 11.58 9.10
C ARG A 32 12.60 10.68 7.86
N PHE A 33 12.02 9.49 8.02
CA PHE A 33 12.06 8.36 7.10
C PHE A 33 10.67 7.78 6.97
N ARG A 34 9.74 8.63 6.57
CA ARG A 34 8.62 8.21 5.74
C ARG A 34 8.61 9.15 4.57
N ARG A 35 9.46 8.84 3.58
CA ARG A 35 9.20 9.35 2.24
C ARG A 35 7.77 8.97 1.93
N SER A 36 6.96 9.94 1.52
CA SER A 36 5.58 9.70 1.10
C SER A 36 5.53 8.49 0.16
N LEU A 37 4.43 7.74 0.16
CA LEU A 37 4.23 6.58 -0.74
C LEU A 37 4.74 6.85 -2.18
N TRP A 38 4.61 8.11 -2.62
CA TRP A 38 5.25 8.74 -3.77
C TRP A 38 6.73 8.43 -4.02
N SER A 39 7.64 8.58 -3.06
CA SER A 39 9.06 8.30 -3.35
C SER A 39 9.32 6.83 -3.66
N LEU A 40 8.47 5.92 -3.17
CA LEU A 40 8.60 4.50 -3.46
C LEU A 40 7.89 4.13 -4.77
N VAL A 41 6.81 4.85 -5.13
CA VAL A 41 6.15 4.75 -6.44
C VAL A 41 7.02 5.35 -7.56
N GLU A 42 7.76 6.42 -7.29
CA GLU A 42 8.74 7.00 -8.22
C GLU A 42 9.88 6.01 -8.52
N CYS A 43 10.27 5.15 -7.56
CA CYS A 43 11.22 4.07 -7.83
C CYS A 43 10.64 2.93 -8.67
N MET A 44 9.32 2.83 -8.86
CA MET A 44 8.68 1.76 -9.64
C MET A 44 8.70 2.02 -11.16
N VAL A 45 8.98 3.24 -11.60
CA VAL A 45 9.05 3.60 -13.02
C VAL A 45 10.48 4.08 -13.32
N PRO A 46 11.23 3.45 -14.24
CA PRO A 46 12.51 3.98 -14.66
C PRO A 46 12.31 5.36 -15.27
N CYS A 47 12.80 6.40 -14.60
CA CYS A 47 12.79 7.77 -15.09
C CYS A 47 13.75 7.88 -16.28
N CYS A 48 13.23 7.76 -17.51
CA CYS A 48 13.88 8.35 -18.67
C CYS A 48 13.44 9.83 -18.72
N GLY A 49 14.43 10.73 -18.65
CA GLY A 49 14.32 12.09 -18.13
C GLY A 49 13.40 13.06 -18.87
N LEU A 50 12.81 13.95 -18.08
CA LEU A 50 12.23 15.22 -18.50
C LEU A 50 12.66 16.29 -17.48
N PRO A 51 13.12 17.48 -17.90
CA PRO A 51 13.54 18.54 -16.99
C PRO A 51 12.32 19.30 -16.41
N PRO A 52 12.43 19.91 -15.22
CA PRO A 52 11.38 20.76 -14.70
C PRO A 52 11.47 22.16 -15.33
N SER A 53 10.44 22.58 -16.05
CA SER A 53 10.27 23.98 -16.49
C SER A 53 9.05 24.62 -15.84
N MET A 54 9.37 25.54 -14.92
CA MET A 54 8.77 26.86 -14.68
C MET A 54 7.28 26.98 -14.27
N SER A 55 7.13 27.41 -13.01
CA SER A 55 6.31 28.52 -12.50
C SER A 55 5.19 29.12 -13.38
N GLY A 56 3.99 29.18 -12.81
CA GLY A 56 2.91 30.08 -13.23
C GLY A 56 1.91 30.28 -12.10
N THR A 57 2.08 31.36 -11.33
CA THR A 57 1.11 31.89 -10.38
C THR A 57 0.00 32.62 -11.13
N VAL A 58 -1.27 32.28 -10.88
CA VAL A 58 -2.38 33.25 -10.98
C VAL A 58 -3.49 32.85 -9.99
N SER A 59 -3.80 33.76 -9.06
CA SER A 59 -4.96 33.71 -8.17
C SER A 59 -6.24 34.05 -8.91
N SER A 60 -7.38 33.49 -8.51
CA SER A 60 -8.71 34.09 -8.70
C SER A 60 -9.69 33.47 -7.70
N ASP A 61 -10.15 34.29 -6.77
CA ASP A 61 -11.26 34.03 -5.85
C ASP A 61 -12.58 34.10 -6.61
N THR A 62 -13.51 33.17 -6.36
CA THR A 62 -14.95 33.45 -6.49
C THR A 62 -15.73 32.50 -5.58
N GLU A 63 -16.31 33.06 -4.52
CA GLU A 63 -17.34 32.42 -3.71
C GLU A 63 -18.59 32.16 -4.55
N SER A 64 -19.15 30.95 -4.48
CA SER A 64 -20.58 30.76 -4.73
C SER A 64 -21.12 29.61 -3.90
N SER A 65 -21.98 29.98 -2.97
CA SER A 65 -22.74 29.11 -2.07
C SER A 65 -23.84 28.38 -2.84
N HIS A 66 -23.77 27.05 -2.90
CA HIS A 66 -24.91 26.23 -3.32
C HIS A 66 -25.09 24.98 -2.44
N GLY A 67 -26.03 25.11 -1.51
CA GLY A 67 -26.98 24.10 -1.02
C GLY A 67 -26.52 22.66 -0.85
N SER A 68 -26.08 22.32 0.36
CA SER A 68 -26.06 20.93 0.84
C SER A 68 -27.49 20.39 0.95
N ILE A 69 -27.96 19.66 -0.06
CA ILE A 69 -29.13 18.79 0.08
C ILE A 69 -28.64 17.50 0.74
N THR A 70 -28.72 17.45 2.08
CA THR A 70 -28.63 16.19 2.82
C THR A 70 -29.94 15.41 2.64
N THR A 71 -30.01 14.61 1.59
CA THR A 71 -30.99 13.51 1.53
C THR A 71 -30.51 12.41 2.48
N SER A 72 -30.89 12.52 3.74
CA SER A 72 -30.76 11.45 4.74
C SER A 72 -31.72 10.31 4.40
N THR A 73 -31.41 9.56 3.35
CA THR A 73 -31.94 8.20 3.20
C THR A 73 -31.06 7.32 4.07
N SER A 74 -31.57 6.85 5.20
CA SER A 74 -30.89 5.90 6.08
C SER A 74 -30.77 4.54 5.39
N ILE A 75 -29.89 4.45 4.39
CA ILE A 75 -29.28 3.20 3.99
C ILE A 75 -28.36 2.85 5.15
N SER A 76 -28.61 1.74 5.83
CA SER A 76 -27.70 1.17 6.84
C SER A 76 -26.40 0.74 6.14
N THR A 77 -25.55 1.70 5.80
CA THR A 77 -24.23 1.45 5.24
C THR A 77 -23.37 0.89 6.36
N SER A 78 -23.18 -0.42 6.36
CA SER A 78 -22.17 -1.04 7.19
C SER A 78 -20.81 -0.59 6.68
N THR A 79 -20.12 0.21 7.50
CA THR A 79 -18.76 0.68 7.25
C THR A 79 -17.81 -0.21 8.05
N SER A 80 -16.85 -0.84 7.37
CA SER A 80 -15.80 -1.62 8.03
C SER A 80 -14.45 -1.34 7.38
N THR A 81 -13.37 -1.62 8.10
CA THR A 81 -12.02 -1.51 7.54
C THR A 81 -11.59 -2.86 6.96
N ILE A 82 -10.93 -2.83 5.81
CA ILE A 82 -10.38 -4.02 5.14
C ILE A 82 -8.98 -3.72 4.64
N THR A 83 -8.13 -4.74 4.53
CA THR A 83 -6.80 -4.58 3.95
C THR A 83 -6.81 -4.91 2.46
N GLY A 84 -6.30 -4.01 1.63
CA GLY A 84 -6.05 -4.23 0.22
C GLY A 84 -4.55 -4.33 -0.05
N THR A 85 -4.14 -5.33 -0.82
CA THR A 85 -2.74 -5.50 -1.25
C THR A 85 -2.68 -5.67 -2.76
N PHE A 86 -1.98 -4.75 -3.43
CA PHE A 86 -1.54 -4.89 -4.80
C PHE A 86 -0.13 -5.46 -4.80
N PHE A 87 0.14 -6.45 -5.64
CA PHE A 87 1.49 -6.99 -5.81
C PHE A 87 1.68 -7.55 -7.20
N GLY A 88 2.88 -7.46 -7.74
CA GLY A 88 3.18 -7.95 -9.08
C GLY A 88 4.63 -7.74 -9.43
N TYR A 89 5.15 -8.59 -10.30
CA TYR A 89 6.49 -8.40 -10.84
C TYR A 89 6.53 -7.14 -11.70
N ARG A 90 7.69 -6.48 -11.74
CA ARG A 90 7.87 -5.21 -12.45
C ARG A 90 7.45 -5.26 -13.91
N LYS A 91 7.75 -6.36 -14.61
CA LYS A 91 7.33 -6.60 -16.00
C LYS A 91 6.05 -7.46 -16.13
N GLY A 92 5.44 -7.81 -15.00
CA GLY A 92 4.26 -8.68 -14.94
C GLY A 92 2.94 -7.92 -14.85
N ARG A 93 1.87 -8.70 -14.64
CA ARG A 93 0.53 -8.21 -14.30
C ARG A 93 0.38 -8.03 -12.79
N VAL A 94 -0.57 -7.18 -12.42
CA VAL A 94 -0.88 -6.91 -11.01
C VAL A 94 -1.84 -7.97 -10.46
N SER A 95 -1.54 -8.48 -9.28
CA SER A 95 -2.48 -9.20 -8.43
C SER A 95 -3.02 -8.26 -7.36
N PHE A 96 -4.34 -8.28 -7.16
CA PHE A 96 -5.01 -7.49 -6.13
C PHE A 96 -5.75 -8.41 -5.17
N CYS A 97 -5.45 -8.27 -3.89
CA CYS A 97 -5.97 -9.09 -2.81
C CYS A 97 -6.71 -8.24 -1.78
N LEU A 98 -7.89 -8.71 -1.34
CA LEU A 98 -8.65 -8.14 -0.21
C LEU A 98 -8.67 -9.15 0.94
N GLN A 99 -8.35 -8.69 2.16
CA GLN A 99 -8.37 -9.47 3.39
C GLN A 99 -9.03 -8.66 4.52
N ASP A 100 -9.94 -9.26 5.28
CA ASP A 100 -10.50 -8.61 6.48
C ASP A 100 -9.41 -8.36 7.53
N ASP A 101 -8.53 -9.34 7.73
CA ASP A 101 -7.36 -9.27 8.61
C ASP A 101 -6.08 -9.71 7.88
N SER A 102 -4.91 -9.17 8.26
CA SER A 102 -3.64 -9.49 7.58
C SER A 102 -3.28 -10.97 7.58
N ARG A 103 -3.77 -11.73 8.55
CA ARG A 103 -3.52 -13.16 8.71
C ARG A 103 -4.64 -14.05 8.18
N SER A 104 -5.76 -13.45 7.78
CA SER A 104 -6.91 -14.17 7.24
C SER A 104 -6.68 -14.62 5.79
N SER A 105 -7.41 -15.65 5.36
CA SER A 105 -7.46 -16.04 3.95
C SER A 105 -8.06 -14.91 3.10
N PRO A 106 -7.58 -14.69 1.86
CA PRO A 106 -8.14 -13.68 0.96
C PRO A 106 -9.65 -13.86 0.75
N LEU A 107 -10.41 -12.80 0.95
CA LEU A 107 -11.81 -12.73 0.54
C LEU A 107 -11.96 -12.70 -0.98
N LEU A 108 -11.02 -12.01 -1.63
CA LEU A 108 -10.96 -11.83 -3.06
C LEU A 108 -9.50 -11.76 -3.49
N LEU A 109 -9.15 -12.51 -4.54
CA LEU A 109 -7.86 -12.40 -5.23
C LEU A 109 -8.13 -12.29 -6.73
N LEU A 110 -7.72 -11.16 -7.30
CA LEU A 110 -7.85 -10.85 -8.71
C LEU A 110 -6.49 -10.77 -9.37
N GLU A 111 -6.41 -11.24 -10.60
CA GLU A 111 -5.35 -10.84 -11.54
C GLU A 111 -5.90 -9.75 -12.44
N LEU A 112 -5.28 -8.58 -12.41
CA LEU A 112 -5.65 -7.44 -13.24
C LEU A 112 -4.95 -7.57 -14.59
N GLY A 113 -5.68 -7.35 -15.67
CA GLY A 113 -5.19 -7.39 -17.04
C GLY A 113 -4.25 -6.25 -17.43
N VAL A 114 -3.82 -5.44 -16.45
CA VAL A 114 -2.90 -4.31 -16.66
C VAL A 114 -1.50 -4.63 -16.15
N PRO A 115 -0.44 -4.14 -16.83
CA PRO A 115 0.92 -4.25 -16.32
C PRO A 115 1.13 -3.50 -15.01
N THR A 116 2.03 -3.98 -14.15
CA THR A 116 2.39 -3.29 -12.89
C THR A 116 2.87 -1.86 -13.13
N ALA A 117 3.67 -1.65 -14.18
CA ALA A 117 4.15 -0.32 -14.57
C ALA A 117 3.03 0.63 -15.04
N TYR A 118 1.93 0.10 -15.59
CA TYR A 118 0.77 0.92 -15.94
C TYR A 118 0.08 1.43 -14.67
N LEU A 119 -0.22 0.53 -13.73
CA LEU A 119 -0.89 0.90 -12.48
C LEU A 119 -0.05 1.85 -11.63
N ALA A 120 1.27 1.61 -11.53
CA ALA A 120 2.18 2.50 -10.82
C ALA A 120 2.16 3.92 -11.39
N ARG A 121 2.12 4.07 -12.72
CA ARG A 121 2.02 5.38 -13.40
C ARG A 121 0.69 6.07 -13.12
N GLU A 122 -0.42 5.34 -13.16
CA GLU A 122 -1.73 5.93 -12.82
C GLU A 122 -1.75 6.44 -11.36
N MET A 123 -1.08 5.73 -10.44
CA MET A 123 -0.92 6.16 -9.05
C MET A 123 -0.04 7.41 -8.88
N GLN A 124 0.84 7.73 -9.84
CA GLN A 124 1.68 8.93 -9.84
C GLN A 124 0.92 10.21 -10.21
N TYR A 125 -0.36 10.15 -10.53
CA TYR A 125 -1.18 11.35 -10.73
C TYR A 125 -1.96 11.76 -9.47
N GLY A 126 -1.79 11.03 -8.36
CA GLY A 126 -2.38 11.34 -7.06
C GLY A 126 -3.85 10.95 -6.91
N LEU A 127 -4.56 10.66 -8.00
CA LEU A 127 -5.93 10.16 -7.98
C LEU A 127 -6.09 8.95 -8.92
N LEU A 128 -6.51 7.83 -8.35
CA LEU A 128 -6.78 6.60 -9.08
C LEU A 128 -8.12 6.00 -8.64
N ARG A 129 -9.04 5.86 -9.59
CA ARG A 129 -10.32 5.16 -9.42
C ARG A 129 -10.33 3.92 -10.27
N ILE A 130 -10.37 2.75 -9.62
CA ILE A 130 -10.50 1.46 -10.28
C ILE A 130 -11.95 1.01 -10.18
N ALA A 131 -12.60 0.78 -11.31
CA ALA A 131 -13.94 0.20 -11.36
C ALA A 131 -13.87 -1.21 -11.97
N LEU A 132 -14.50 -2.16 -11.30
CA LEU A 132 -14.66 -3.54 -11.69
C LEU A 132 -16.15 -3.82 -11.88
N GLU A 133 -16.54 -3.99 -13.13
CA GLU A 133 -17.93 -4.15 -13.56
C GLU A 133 -18.19 -5.56 -14.06
N CYS A 134 -19.33 -6.14 -13.68
CA CYS A 134 -19.83 -7.38 -14.23
C CYS A 134 -21.24 -7.16 -14.81
N ASP A 135 -21.40 -7.38 -16.11
CA ASP A 135 -22.69 -7.19 -16.81
C ASP A 135 -23.48 -8.50 -17.00
N ASP A 136 -22.96 -9.59 -16.44
CA ASP A 136 -23.53 -10.91 -16.64
C ASP A 136 -24.69 -11.20 -15.67
N LYS A 137 -25.92 -11.01 -16.16
CA LYS A 137 -27.16 -11.30 -15.42
C LYS A 137 -27.29 -12.76 -15.00
N SER A 138 -26.65 -13.71 -15.70
CA SER A 138 -26.66 -15.13 -15.31
C SER A 138 -25.90 -15.39 -14.01
N LYS A 139 -24.99 -14.47 -13.64
CA LYS A 139 -24.19 -14.55 -12.42
C LYS A 139 -24.85 -13.87 -11.23
N GLU A 140 -26.14 -13.54 -11.32
CA GLU A 140 -26.87 -12.88 -10.25
C GLU A 140 -26.88 -13.68 -8.93
N ARG A 141 -26.79 -15.01 -9.06
CA ARG A 141 -26.86 -15.96 -7.95
C ARG A 141 -25.56 -16.11 -7.15
N CYS A 142 -24.41 -15.63 -7.66
CA CYS A 142 -23.16 -15.67 -6.90
C CYS A 142 -22.93 -14.34 -6.17
N GLY A 143 -22.34 -14.42 -4.97
CA GLY A 143 -21.95 -13.23 -4.22
C GLY A 143 -20.93 -12.39 -5.00
N LEU A 144 -20.88 -11.09 -4.74
CA LEU A 144 -20.05 -10.14 -5.50
C LEU A 144 -18.58 -10.58 -5.60
N TYR A 145 -17.99 -11.10 -4.51
CA TYR A 145 -16.61 -11.62 -4.50
C TYR A 145 -16.42 -12.95 -5.25
N ASN A 146 -17.49 -13.59 -5.73
CA ASN A 146 -17.46 -14.85 -6.49
C ASN A 146 -17.62 -14.65 -8.00
N VAL A 147 -17.77 -13.41 -8.46
CA VAL A 147 -17.76 -13.11 -9.88
C VAL A 147 -16.38 -13.47 -10.47
N PRO A 148 -16.32 -14.30 -11.53
CA PRO A 148 -15.07 -14.83 -12.05
C PRO A 148 -14.31 -13.84 -12.95
N VAL A 149 -15.02 -12.96 -13.66
CA VAL A 149 -14.43 -12.04 -14.64
C VAL A 149 -15.12 -10.69 -14.52
N TRP A 150 -14.32 -9.63 -14.56
CA TRP A 150 -14.74 -8.24 -14.44
C TRP A 150 -14.19 -7.44 -15.61
N SER A 151 -14.99 -6.53 -16.16
CA SER A 151 -14.47 -5.42 -16.98
C SER A 151 -13.78 -4.42 -16.04
N MET A 152 -12.54 -4.06 -16.36
CA MET A 152 -11.73 -3.17 -15.54
C MET A 152 -11.61 -1.80 -16.19
N TYR A 153 -11.86 -0.77 -15.39
CA TYR A 153 -11.72 0.64 -15.77
C TYR A 153 -10.78 1.34 -14.80
N CYS A 154 -9.90 2.19 -15.33
CA CYS A 154 -9.11 3.14 -14.55
C CYS A 154 -9.55 4.56 -14.93
N ASN A 155 -9.94 5.37 -13.95
CA ASN A 155 -10.32 6.76 -14.16
C ASN A 155 -11.38 6.94 -15.28
N GLY A 156 -12.36 6.02 -15.33
CA GLY A 156 -13.45 6.02 -16.30
C GLY A 156 -13.11 5.42 -17.68
N ARG A 157 -11.86 5.02 -17.93
CA ARG A 157 -11.43 4.40 -19.18
C ARG A 157 -11.34 2.89 -19.04
N LYS A 158 -11.90 2.13 -19.98
CA LYS A 158 -11.76 0.67 -19.99
C LYS A 158 -10.33 0.30 -20.34
N VAL A 159 -9.65 -0.41 -19.43
CA VAL A 159 -8.22 -0.77 -19.56
C VAL A 159 -8.00 -2.26 -19.75
N GLY A 160 -9.02 -3.08 -19.51
CA GLY A 160 -8.93 -4.53 -19.71
C GLY A 160 -9.95 -5.30 -18.88
N PHE A 161 -9.53 -6.45 -18.38
CA PHE A 161 -10.32 -7.32 -17.53
C PHE A 161 -9.59 -7.62 -16.22
N ALA A 162 -10.33 -7.99 -15.19
CA ALA A 162 -9.77 -8.62 -13.99
C ALA A 162 -10.39 -10.00 -13.81
N ILE A 163 -9.58 -10.99 -13.48
CA ILE A 163 -10.00 -12.38 -13.37
C ILE A 163 -9.82 -12.84 -11.93
N LYS A 164 -10.89 -13.36 -11.33
CA LYS A 164 -10.79 -14.03 -10.04
C LYS A 164 -10.01 -15.32 -10.20
N ARG A 165 -9.01 -15.51 -9.35
CA ARG A 165 -8.22 -16.74 -9.32
C ARG A 165 -8.08 -17.28 -7.90
N LYS A 166 -7.71 -18.56 -7.80
CA LYS A 166 -7.33 -19.19 -6.54
C LYS A 166 -5.94 -18.72 -6.12
N MET A 167 -5.71 -18.74 -4.81
CA MET A 167 -4.41 -18.48 -4.21
C MET A 167 -3.43 -19.60 -4.60
N SER A 168 -2.29 -19.23 -5.18
CA SER A 168 -1.18 -20.13 -5.49
C SER A 168 -0.16 -20.15 -4.35
N ASP A 169 0.77 -21.12 -4.39
CA ASP A 169 1.85 -21.21 -3.40
C ASP A 169 2.71 -19.94 -3.36
N ASN A 170 2.95 -19.33 -4.52
CA ASN A 170 3.66 -18.05 -4.60
C ASN A 170 2.90 -16.92 -3.91
N ASP A 171 1.57 -16.85 -4.09
CA ASP A 171 0.76 -15.87 -3.38
C ASP A 171 0.80 -16.10 -1.88
N ALA A 172 0.86 -17.36 -1.43
CA ALA A 172 1.00 -17.70 -0.02
C ALA A 172 2.30 -17.18 0.59
N VAL A 173 3.42 -17.31 -0.13
CA VAL A 173 4.70 -16.74 0.29
C VAL A 173 4.61 -15.22 0.38
N VAL A 174 4.07 -14.56 -0.64
CA VAL A 174 3.90 -13.10 -0.68
C VAL A 174 3.02 -12.60 0.45
N LEU A 175 1.83 -13.18 0.63
CA LEU A 175 0.90 -12.78 1.68
C LEU A 175 1.43 -13.08 3.08
N LYS A 176 2.24 -14.14 3.25
CA LYS A 176 2.95 -14.41 4.52
C LYS A 176 3.96 -13.31 4.85
N LEU A 177 4.74 -12.84 3.87
CA LEU A 177 5.66 -11.70 4.05
C LEU A 177 4.91 -10.40 4.37
N MET A 178 3.68 -10.26 3.89
CA MET A 178 2.83 -9.09 4.14
C MET A 178 2.17 -9.08 5.52
N GLN A 179 2.23 -10.15 6.32
CA GLN A 179 1.57 -10.21 7.63
C GLN A 179 2.10 -9.17 8.63
N SER A 180 3.38 -8.78 8.52
CA SER A 180 4.02 -7.76 9.36
C SER A 180 3.87 -6.34 8.80
N VAL A 181 3.25 -6.18 7.63
CA VAL A 181 3.08 -4.89 6.96
C VAL A 181 1.63 -4.43 7.12
N SER A 182 1.41 -3.34 7.85
CA SER A 182 0.06 -2.77 7.96
C SER A 182 -0.29 -1.89 6.75
N VAL A 183 0.59 -0.94 6.42
CA VAL A 183 0.43 0.00 5.30
C VAL A 183 1.82 0.32 4.75
N GLY A 184 1.98 0.36 3.43
CA GLY A 184 3.24 0.73 2.76
C GLY A 184 3.33 0.24 1.32
N ALA A 185 4.35 0.69 0.61
CA ALA A 185 4.72 0.19 -0.72
C ALA A 185 6.20 -0.18 -0.74
N GLY A 186 6.62 -1.07 -1.62
CA GLY A 186 8.03 -1.45 -1.72
C GLY A 186 8.27 -2.64 -2.63
N VAL A 187 9.48 -3.20 -2.51
CA VAL A 187 9.92 -4.40 -3.21
C VAL A 187 10.06 -5.54 -2.20
N LEU A 188 9.59 -6.73 -2.58
CA LEU A 188 9.71 -7.94 -1.80
C LEU A 188 10.88 -8.81 -2.31
N PRO A 189 11.67 -9.42 -1.40
CA PRO A 189 12.76 -10.32 -1.76
C PRO A 189 12.21 -11.73 -2.09
N VAL A 190 11.38 -11.81 -3.13
CA VAL A 190 10.84 -13.09 -3.62
C VAL A 190 11.58 -13.44 -4.90
N SER A 191 11.99 -14.71 -5.02
CA SER A 191 12.64 -15.20 -6.23
C SER A 191 11.74 -14.95 -7.44
N PRO A 192 12.27 -14.38 -8.53
CA PRO A 192 11.49 -14.21 -9.75
C PRO A 192 11.13 -15.59 -10.32
N LYS A 193 9.97 -15.70 -11.01
CA LYS A 193 9.59 -16.96 -11.66
C LYS A 193 10.47 -17.22 -12.88
N CYS A 194 10.82 -16.16 -13.60
CA CYS A 194 11.80 -16.12 -14.68
C CYS A 194 12.74 -14.93 -14.48
N GLU A 195 13.99 -15.02 -14.93
CA GLU A 195 14.96 -13.89 -14.81
C GLU A 195 14.45 -12.59 -15.44
N GLU A 196 13.53 -12.68 -16.40
CA GLU A 196 12.93 -11.54 -17.09
C GLU A 196 11.92 -10.76 -16.26
N ASP A 197 11.28 -11.37 -15.26
CA ASP A 197 10.17 -10.79 -14.48
C ASP A 197 10.60 -9.57 -13.65
N GLY A 198 11.87 -9.57 -13.23
CA GLY A 198 12.44 -8.55 -12.34
C GLY A 198 11.93 -8.66 -10.91
N GLU A 199 11.95 -7.54 -10.20
CA GLU A 199 11.58 -7.46 -8.79
C GLU A 199 10.06 -7.53 -8.56
N LEU A 200 9.66 -8.16 -7.45
CA LEU A 200 8.27 -8.21 -7.02
C LEU A 200 7.93 -6.93 -6.24
N MET A 201 7.06 -6.10 -6.78
CA MET A 201 6.61 -4.86 -6.15
C MET A 201 5.30 -5.08 -5.42
N TYR A 202 5.06 -4.30 -4.36
CA TYR A 202 3.80 -4.34 -3.62
C TYR A 202 3.35 -2.96 -3.14
N MET A 203 2.06 -2.83 -2.91
CA MET A 203 1.42 -1.75 -2.17
C MET A 203 0.33 -2.33 -1.29
N ARG A 204 0.38 -2.04 0.00
CA ARG A 204 -0.59 -2.48 1.00
C ARG A 204 -1.16 -1.27 1.70
N ALA A 205 -2.48 -1.23 1.84
CA ALA A 205 -3.17 -0.14 2.51
C ALA A 205 -4.46 -0.63 3.19
N SER A 206 -4.90 0.14 4.18
CA SER A 206 -6.22 -0.04 4.78
C SER A 206 -7.24 0.73 3.96
N PHE A 207 -8.41 0.13 3.75
CA PHE A 207 -9.51 0.73 3.00
C PHE A 207 -10.75 0.79 3.89
N GLN A 208 -11.47 1.90 3.80
CA GLN A 208 -12.85 1.97 4.23
C GLN A 208 -13.70 1.21 3.22
N ARG A 209 -14.25 0.08 3.65
CA ARG A 209 -15.26 -0.67 2.92
C ARG A 209 -16.62 -0.02 3.15
N VAL A 210 -17.34 0.22 2.07
CA VAL A 210 -18.74 0.68 2.07
C VAL A 210 -19.56 -0.29 1.24
N ILE A 211 -20.57 -0.88 1.87
CA ILE A 211 -21.51 -1.78 1.20
C ILE A 211 -22.75 -0.96 0.86
N GLY A 212 -22.92 -0.62 -0.42
CA GLY A 212 -24.11 0.07 -0.91
C GLY A 212 -25.28 -0.90 -1.10
N SER A 213 -25.01 -2.06 -1.69
CA SER A 213 -25.97 -3.16 -1.87
C SER A 213 -25.23 -4.50 -1.99
N PRO A 214 -25.94 -5.64 -2.02
CA PRO A 214 -25.33 -6.94 -2.33
C PRO A 214 -24.60 -7.01 -3.68
N HIS A 215 -24.79 -5.99 -4.53
CA HIS A 215 -24.23 -5.90 -5.89
C HIS A 215 -23.28 -4.73 -6.06
N SER A 216 -23.03 -3.94 -5.01
CA SER A 216 -22.18 -2.74 -5.09
C SER A 216 -21.41 -2.54 -3.80
N HIS A 217 -20.10 -2.75 -3.87
CA HIS A 217 -19.16 -2.48 -2.77
C HIS A 217 -18.11 -1.48 -3.25
N SER A 218 -17.77 -0.49 -2.42
CA SER A 218 -16.65 0.41 -2.65
C SER A 218 -15.61 0.32 -1.53
N PHE A 219 -14.37 0.63 -1.89
CA PHE A 219 -13.22 0.60 -1.02
C PHE A 219 -12.43 1.89 -1.23
N HIS A 220 -12.35 2.71 -0.19
CA HIS A 220 -11.66 4.00 -0.22
C HIS A 220 -10.42 3.93 0.66
N MET A 221 -9.24 4.18 0.09
CA MET A 221 -7.99 4.09 0.82
C MET A 221 -7.99 5.06 2.00
N LEU A 222 -7.62 4.57 3.18
CA LEU A 222 -7.46 5.36 4.40
C LEU A 222 -6.03 5.86 4.47
N ASN A 223 -5.85 7.19 4.49
CA ASN A 223 -4.54 7.81 4.62
C ASN A 223 -4.17 7.93 6.11
N PRO A 224 -3.13 7.23 6.60
CA PRO A 224 -2.77 7.20 8.02
C PRO A 224 -2.29 8.56 8.56
N LEU A 225 -1.96 9.51 7.69
CA LEU A 225 -1.45 10.84 8.04
C LEU A 225 -2.44 11.97 7.74
N GLY A 226 -3.68 11.64 7.34
CA GLY A 226 -4.69 12.65 6.98
C GLY A 226 -4.34 13.49 5.75
N SER A 227 -3.27 13.16 5.02
CA SER A 227 -2.94 13.85 3.78
C SER A 227 -3.94 13.50 2.68
N THR A 228 -4.36 14.49 1.90
CA THR A 228 -5.24 14.32 0.73
C THR A 228 -4.46 14.01 -0.55
N ALA A 229 -3.13 13.87 -0.45
CA ALA A 229 -2.23 13.78 -1.59
C ALA A 229 -2.37 12.49 -2.42
N GLN A 230 -3.06 11.48 -1.89
CA GLN A 230 -3.29 10.23 -2.62
C GLN A 230 -4.70 9.71 -2.37
N GLU A 231 -5.51 9.70 -3.42
CA GLU A 231 -6.86 9.15 -3.43
C GLU A 231 -6.85 7.88 -4.28
N LEU A 232 -6.99 6.73 -3.63
CA LEU A 232 -7.24 5.45 -4.30
C LEU A 232 -8.61 4.94 -3.89
N SER A 233 -9.48 4.76 -4.88
CA SER A 233 -10.80 4.15 -4.67
C SER A 233 -11.01 2.98 -5.62
N ILE A 234 -11.63 1.92 -5.12
CA ILE A 234 -11.92 0.71 -5.87
C ILE A 234 -13.41 0.43 -5.75
N PHE A 235 -14.07 0.18 -6.87
CA PHE A 235 -15.50 -0.06 -6.96
C PHE A 235 -15.73 -1.42 -7.59
N LEU A 236 -16.49 -2.28 -6.92
CA LEU A 236 -16.99 -3.53 -7.46
C LEU A 236 -18.49 -3.37 -7.61
N PHE A 237 -19.00 -3.48 -8.83
CA PHE A 237 -20.42 -3.42 -9.07
C PHE A 237 -20.88 -4.37 -10.17
N ARG A 238 -22.15 -4.77 -10.05
CA ARG A 238 -22.85 -5.62 -11.03
C ARG A 238 -24.14 -4.92 -11.47
N SER A 239 -24.34 -4.82 -12.79
CA SER A 239 -25.52 -4.24 -13.45
C SER A 239 -26.68 -5.24 -13.63
#